data_AF-A0A972NK44-F1
#
_entry.id   AF-A0A972NK44-F1
#
_cell.length_a   1.000
_cell.length_b   1.000
_cell.length_c   1.000
_cell.angle_alpha   90.00
_cell.angle_beta   90.00
_cell.angle_gamma   90.00
#
_symmetry.space_group_name_H-M   'P 1'
#
loop_
_entity.id
_entity.type
_entity.pdbx_description
1 polymer ?
#
loop_
_entity_poly.entity_id
_entity_poly.type
_entity_poly.pdbx_seq_one_letter_code
_entity_poly.pdbx_strand_id
1 'polypeptide(L)'
;MAWGFQPTTASDLGQRLSELREEALAAVHGRYSGDLCGKVLDLIDHAERLLVLDAFDEEAIVISRRLLDDGNPRLALEKLAHVIEPRFLKQSP
;
A
#
# COMPACT_ATOMS: atom_id res chain seq x y z
N MET A 1 -7.68 10.60 -15.30
CA MET A 1 -6.27 11.00 -15.17
C MET A 1 -5.57 9.83 -14.52
N ALA A 2 -4.65 9.15 -15.22
CA ALA A 2 -3.87 8.08 -14.61
C ALA A 2 -2.85 8.72 -13.66
N TRP A 3 -2.95 8.46 -12.36
CA TRP A 3 -1.90 8.83 -11.42
C TRP A 3 -0.66 7.99 -11.77
N GLY A 4 0.43 8.68 -12.15
CA GLY A 4 1.63 8.10 -12.74
C GLY A 4 2.57 7.44 -11.73
N PHE A 5 2.04 6.60 -10.83
CA PHE A 5 2.88 5.77 -9.97
C PHE A 5 3.44 4.62 -10.81
N GLN A 6 4.76 4.59 -10.99
CA GLN A 6 5.49 3.60 -11.79
C GLN A 6 6.69 3.10 -10.97
N PRO A 7 6.46 2.39 -9.85
CA PRO A 7 7.54 1.89 -9.01
C PRO A 7 8.36 0.84 -9.76
N THR A 8 9.67 0.91 -9.59
CA THR A 8 10.63 -0.04 -10.17
C THR A 8 11.38 -0.83 -9.09
N THR A 9 11.34 -0.36 -7.84
CA THR A 9 12.01 -0.99 -6.70
C THR A 9 11.08 -1.14 -5.50
N ALA A 10 11.45 -2.03 -4.57
CA ALA A 10 10.79 -2.13 -3.26
C ALA A 10 10.91 -0.82 -2.45
N SER A 11 11.95 -0.03 -2.70
CA SER A 11 12.13 1.28 -2.08
C SER A 11 11.09 2.30 -2.57
N ASP A 12 10.76 2.29 -3.86
CA ASP A 12 9.68 3.14 -4.41
C ASP A 12 8.32 2.79 -3.76
N LEU A 13 8.07 1.49 -3.53
CA LEU A 13 6.87 1.02 -2.83
C LEU A 13 6.85 1.47 -1.36
N GLY A 14 7.98 1.40 -0.66
CA GLY A 14 8.09 1.81 0.75
C GLY A 14 7.93 3.31 0.95
N GLN A 15 8.51 4.12 0.08
CA GLN A 15 8.29 5.57 0.07
C GLN A 15 6.80 5.87 -0.17
N ARG A 16 6.21 5.24 -1.18
CA ARG A 16 4.81 5.46 -1.51
C ARG A 16 3.86 5.04 -0.39
N LEU A 17 4.13 3.92 0.26
CA LEU A 17 3.41 3.46 1.45
C LEU A 17 3.41 4.54 2.55
N SER A 18 4.56 5.17 2.79
CA SER A 18 4.72 6.21 3.81
C SER A 18 3.90 7.45 3.46
N GLU A 19 3.95 7.92 2.21
CA GLU A 19 3.15 9.05 1.72
C GLU A 19 1.65 8.81 1.88
N LEU A 20 1.17 7.63 1.51
CA LEU A 20 -0.26 7.30 1.60
C LEU A 20 -0.73 7.11 3.04
N ARG A 21 0.14 6.66 3.96
CA ARG A 21 -0.16 6.61 5.39
C ARG A 21 -0.34 7.99 5.99
N GLU A 22 0.53 8.94 5.63
CA GLU A 22 0.39 10.34 6.04
C GLU A 22 -0.90 10.96 5.48
N GLU A 23 -1.23 10.71 4.20
CA GLU A 23 -2.49 11.15 3.60
C GLU A 23 -3.71 10.54 4.33
N ALA A 24 -3.65 9.24 4.66
CA ALA A 24 -4.71 8.55 5.39
C ALA A 24 -4.84 9.04 6.85
N LEU A 25 -3.74 9.46 7.48
CA LEU A 25 -3.73 10.05 8.82
C LEU A 25 -4.35 11.45 8.82
N ALA A 26 -4.10 12.24 7.78
CA ALA A 26 -4.66 13.58 7.59
C ALA A 26 -6.17 13.57 7.27
N ALA A 27 -6.74 12.42 6.93
CA ALA A 27 -8.17 12.30 6.63
C ALA A 27 -9.05 12.58 7.87
N VAL A 28 -9.80 13.67 7.81
CA VAL A 28 -10.66 14.15 8.90
C VAL A 28 -11.94 13.31 9.00
N HIS A 29 -12.20 12.72 10.17
CA HIS A 29 -13.38 11.89 10.49
C HIS A 29 -13.54 10.59 9.66
N GLY A 30 -12.44 9.96 9.22
CA GLY A 30 -12.51 8.68 8.50
C GLY A 30 -13.19 8.75 7.13
N ARG A 31 -13.44 9.97 6.62
CA ARG A 31 -13.90 10.19 5.25
C ARG A 31 -12.69 10.28 4.35
N TYR A 32 -12.33 9.14 3.79
CA TYR A 32 -11.28 9.04 2.79
C TYR A 32 -11.81 9.52 1.44
N SER A 33 -10.99 10.27 0.70
CA SER A 33 -11.31 10.62 -0.67
C SER A 33 -11.33 9.34 -1.52
N GLY A 34 -12.20 9.27 -2.53
CA GLY A 34 -12.14 8.17 -3.52
C GLY A 34 -10.78 8.12 -4.24
N ASP A 35 -10.09 9.26 -4.30
CA ASP A 35 -8.73 9.39 -4.78
C ASP A 35 -7.72 8.59 -3.93
N LEU A 36 -7.84 8.61 -2.59
CA LEU A 36 -6.98 7.80 -1.71
C LEU A 36 -7.19 6.30 -1.93
N CYS A 37 -8.45 5.85 -2.06
CA CYS A 37 -8.70 4.42 -2.28
C CYS A 37 -8.07 3.94 -3.60
N GLY A 38 -8.16 4.72 -4.67
CA GLY A 38 -7.48 4.41 -5.94
C GLY A 38 -5.97 4.29 -5.79
N LYS A 39 -5.33 5.22 -5.08
CA LYS A 39 -3.88 5.18 -4.83
C LYS A 39 -3.44 3.96 -4.04
N VAL A 40 -4.22 3.57 -3.04
CA VAL A 40 -3.93 2.37 -2.23
C VAL A 40 -4.09 1.12 -3.09
N LEU A 41 -5.11 1.06 -3.95
CA LEU A 41 -5.27 -0.05 -4.90
C LEU A 41 -4.07 -0.16 -5.84
N ASP A 42 -3.63 0.96 -6.42
CA ASP A 42 -2.45 1.00 -7.28
C ASP A 42 -1.19 0.49 -6.54
N LEU A 43 -1.00 0.89 -5.29
CA LEU A 43 0.13 0.42 -4.47
C LEU A 43 0.06 -1.10 -4.22
N ILE A 44 -1.12 -1.64 -3.90
CA ILE A 44 -1.33 -3.09 -3.73
C ILE A 44 -0.99 -3.83 -5.02
N ASP A 45 -1.52 -3.37 -6.14
CA ASP A 45 -1.28 -3.94 -7.47
C ASP A 45 0.21 -3.96 -7.84
N HIS A 46 0.92 -2.88 -7.55
CA HIS A 46 2.36 -2.81 -7.80
C HIS A 46 3.17 -3.68 -6.85
N ALA A 47 2.78 -3.78 -5.57
CA ALA A 47 3.44 -4.67 -4.63
C ALA A 47 3.31 -6.15 -5.06
N GLU A 48 2.12 -6.56 -5.48
CA GLU A 48 1.86 -7.93 -5.97
C GLU A 48 2.68 -8.28 -7.23
N ARG A 49 2.88 -7.31 -8.13
CA ARG A 49 3.65 -7.54 -9.36
C ARG A 49 5.16 -7.48 -9.15
N LEU A 50 5.64 -6.61 -8.26
CA LEU A 50 7.07 -6.29 -8.15
C LEU A 50 7.79 -7.14 -7.11
N LEU A 51 7.09 -7.59 -6.07
CA LEU A 51 7.71 -8.29 -4.95
C LEU A 51 7.57 -9.80 -5.14
N VAL A 52 8.62 -10.53 -4.74
CA VAL A 52 8.50 -11.98 -4.55
C VAL A 52 7.77 -12.20 -3.23
N LEU A 53 6.56 -12.73 -3.29
CA LEU A 53 5.67 -12.96 -2.15
C LEU A 53 5.74 -14.40 -1.69
N ASP A 54 5.67 -14.62 -0.38
CA ASP A 54 5.35 -15.93 0.19
C ASP A 54 3.84 -16.04 0.48
N ALA A 55 3.40 -17.21 0.97
CA ALA A 55 1.99 -17.45 1.25
C ALA A 55 1.40 -16.49 2.30
N PHE A 56 2.19 -16.00 3.26
CA PHE A 56 1.74 -15.04 4.27
C PHE A 56 1.63 -13.64 3.67
N ASP A 57 2.55 -13.26 2.79
CA ASP A 57 2.47 -12.00 2.06
C ASP A 57 1.24 -11.98 1.11
N GLU A 58 0.97 -13.07 0.39
CA GLU A 58 -0.20 -13.20 -0.48
C GLU A 58 -1.50 -13.06 0.32
N GLU A 59 -1.59 -13.68 1.50
CA GLU A 59 -2.73 -13.51 2.40
C GLU A 59 -2.87 -12.04 2.83
N ALA A 60 -1.76 -11.37 3.19
CA ALA A 60 -1.78 -9.96 3.56
C ALA A 60 -2.26 -9.06 2.41
N ILE A 61 -1.86 -9.33 1.15
CA ILE A 61 -2.35 -8.63 -0.04
C ILE A 61 -3.86 -8.81 -0.19
N VAL A 62 -4.37 -10.04 -0.05
CA VAL A 62 -5.81 -10.32 -0.14
C VAL A 62 -6.58 -9.57 0.96
N ILE A 63 -6.08 -9.57 2.19
CA ILE A 63 -6.69 -8.83 3.30
C ILE A 63 -6.67 -7.32 3.04
N SER A 64 -5.56 -6.77 2.55
CA SER A 64 -5.47 -5.35 2.19
C SER A 64 -6.50 -4.96 1.14
N ARG A 65 -6.72 -5.78 0.10
CA ARG A 65 -7.77 -5.52 -0.90
C ARG A 65 -9.17 -5.51 -0.28
N ARG A 66 -9.50 -6.51 0.55
CA ARG A 66 -10.81 -6.57 1.23
C ARG A 66 -11.06 -5.35 2.11
N LEU A 67 -10.06 -4.93 2.91
CA LEU A 67 -10.18 -3.74 3.75
C LEU A 67 -10.39 -2.48 2.92
N LEU A 68 -9.76 -2.40 1.75
CA LEU A 68 -9.94 -1.28 0.82
C LEU A 68 -11.33 -1.26 0.21
N ASP A 69 -11.86 -2.42 -0.21
CA ASP A 69 -13.22 -2.59 -0.73
C ASP A 69 -14.28 -2.20 0.32
N ASP A 70 -14.00 -2.49 1.60
CA ASP A 70 -14.83 -2.08 2.74
C ASP A 70 -14.69 -0.58 3.09
N GLY A 71 -13.91 0.19 2.32
CA GLY A 71 -13.71 1.62 2.53
C GLY A 71 -12.74 1.97 3.66
N ASN A 72 -11.84 1.05 4.03
CA ASN A 72 -10.86 1.22 5.10
C ASN A 72 -9.41 1.28 4.56
N PRO A 73 -9.05 2.28 3.73
CA PRO A 73 -7.71 2.40 3.13
C PRO A 73 -6.60 2.49 4.17
N ARG A 74 -6.85 3.07 5.36
CA ARG A 74 -5.86 3.12 6.44
C ARG A 74 -5.48 1.72 6.92
N LEU A 75 -6.46 0.86 7.20
CA LEU A 75 -6.17 -0.51 7.64
C LEU A 75 -5.58 -1.34 6.50
N ALA A 76 -6.01 -1.10 5.26
CA ALA A 76 -5.41 -1.72 4.08
C ALA A 76 -3.91 -1.40 3.98
N LEU A 77 -3.53 -0.14 4.20
CA LEU A 77 -2.13 0.32 4.23
C LEU A 77 -1.35 -0.33 5.38
N GLU A 78 -1.92 -0.42 6.58
CA GLU A 78 -1.26 -1.10 7.71
C GLU A 78 -0.99 -2.58 7.41
N LYS A 79 -1.93 -3.25 6.73
CA LYS A 79 -1.72 -4.65 6.32
C LYS A 79 -0.70 -4.79 5.20
N LEU A 80 -0.71 -3.86 4.25
CA LEU A 80 0.23 -3.86 3.14
C LEU A 80 1.67 -3.59 3.61
N ALA A 81 1.84 -2.85 4.71
CA ALA A 81 3.13 -2.59 5.29
C ALA A 81 3.88 -3.84 5.74
N HIS A 82 3.16 -4.87 6.23
CA HIS A 82 3.78 -6.16 6.57
C HIS A 82 4.44 -6.83 5.35
N VAL A 83 3.98 -6.52 4.14
CA VAL A 83 4.55 -7.04 2.89
C VAL A 83 5.72 -6.17 2.42
N ILE A 84 5.55 -4.84 2.44
CA ILE A 84 6.52 -3.91 1.85
C ILE A 84 7.71 -3.62 2.79
N GLU A 85 7.46 -3.39 4.08
CA GLU A 85 8.50 -2.94 5.03
C GLU A 85 9.67 -3.93 5.20
N PRO A 86 9.46 -5.26 5.26
CA PRO A 86 10.58 -6.21 5.36
C PRO A 86 11.54 -6.16 4.16
N ARG A 87 11.07 -5.63 3.03
CA ARG A 87 11.82 -5.50 1.77
C ARG A 87 12.42 -4.11 1.61
N PHE A 88 11.79 -3.10 2.23
CA PHE A 88 12.30 -1.74 2.36
C PHE A 88 13.47 -1.64 3.37
N LEU A 89 13.29 -2.17 4.58
CA LEU A 89 14.27 -2.05 5.68
C LEU A 89 15.55 -2.86 5.47
N LYS A 90 15.54 -3.85 4.55
CA LYS A 90 16.73 -4.63 4.18
C LYS A 90 17.69 -3.89 3.24
N GLN A 91 17.38 -2.65 2.83
CA GLN A 91 18.22 -1.85 1.94
C GLN A 91 18.90 -0.63 2.60
N SER A 92 18.73 -0.43 3.92
CA SER A 92 19.56 0.54 4.66
C SER A 92 20.94 -0.07 4.98
N PRO A 93 22.05 0.56 4.56
CA PRO A 93 23.40 0.10 4.87
C PRO A 93 23.75 0.19 6.36
#